data_AF-A0A6N9V045-F1
#
_entry.id   AF-A0A6N9V045-F1
#
_cell.length_a   1.000
_cell.length_b   1.000
_cell.length_c   1.000
_cell.angle_alpha   90.00
_cell.angle_beta   90.00
_cell.angle_gamma   90.00
#
_symmetry.space_group_name_H-M   'P 1'
#
loop_
_entity.id
_entity.type
_entity.pdbx_description
1 polymer ?
#
loop_
_entity_poly.entity_id
_entity_poly.type
_entity_poly.pdbx_seq_one_letter_code
_entity_poly.pdbx_strand_id
1 'polypeptide(L)' 'ILRQTGARGLRAIMEEVLMSVMYEVPSRKDVARVVITAEVVQSNVNPTLIPRDARGRGSGEQKSA' A
#
# COMPACT_ATOMS: atom_id res chain seq x y z
N ILE A 1 11.86 -0.26 14.45
CA ILE A 1 12.60 -0.25 13.16
C ILE A 1 13.61 0.91 13.17
N LEU A 2 14.76 0.75 13.84
CA LEU A 2 15.82 1.77 13.79
C LEU A 2 17.16 1.05 13.60
N ARG A 3 17.61 0.96 12.35
CA ARG A 3 18.94 0.45 12.02
C ARG A 3 19.87 1.66 11.89
N GLN A 4 21.00 1.65 12.61
CA GLN A 4 22.03 2.72 12.62
C GLN A 4 22.80 2.79 11.29
N THR A 5 22.10 2.77 10.17
CA THR A 5 22.65 2.64 8.82
C THR A 5 22.43 3.91 7.99
N GLY A 6 21.69 4.89 8.52
CA GLY A 6 21.34 6.14 7.84
C GLY A 6 20.43 5.88 6.63
N ALA A 7 20.59 6.66 5.56
CA ALA A 7 19.80 6.52 4.33
C ALA A 7 19.89 5.12 3.69
N ARG A 8 20.97 4.37 3.95
CA ARG A 8 21.14 2.99 3.46
C ARG A 8 20.13 2.02 4.08
N GLY A 9 19.57 2.34 5.24
CA GLY A 9 18.54 1.51 5.90
C GLY A 9 17.20 1.54 5.19
N LEU A 10 16.92 2.55 4.36
CA LEU A 10 15.62 2.72 3.73
C LEU A 10 15.24 1.51 2.86
N ARG A 11 16.18 1.00 2.07
CA ARG A 11 15.95 -0.17 1.22
C ARG A 11 15.53 -1.40 2.04
N ALA A 12 16.22 -1.67 3.15
CA ALA A 12 15.91 -2.80 4.02
C ALA A 12 14.52 -2.67 4.66
N ILE A 13 14.15 -1.46 5.10
CA ILE A 13 12.82 -1.19 5.66
C ILE A 13 11.73 -1.40 4.60
N MET A 14 11.95 -0.90 3.39
CA MET A 14 10.99 -1.08 2.28
C MET A 14 10.87 -2.55 1.86
N GLU A 15 11.97 -3.30 1.80
CA GLU A 15 11.92 -4.74 1.48
C GLU A 15 11.15 -5.54 2.53
N GLU A 16 11.30 -5.23 3.81
CA GLU A 16 10.56 -5.87 4.91
C GLU A 16 9.05 -5.60 4.79
N VAL A 17 8.65 -4.34 4.58
CA VAL A 17 7.24 -3.91 4.50
C VAL A 17 6.54 -4.40 3.23
N LEU A 18 7.25 -4.47 2.10
CA LEU A 18 6.65 -4.72 0.78
C LEU A 18 6.73 -6.19 0.33
N MET A 19 7.33 -7.09 1.13
CA MET A 19 7.59 -8.48 0.73
C MET A 19 6.32 -9.20 0.27
N SER A 20 5.22 -9.09 1.02
CA SER A 20 3.93 -9.70 0.67
C SER A 20 3.37 -9.15 -0.64
N VAL A 21 3.40 -7.82 -0.81
CA VAL A 21 2.94 -7.13 -2.02
C VAL A 21 3.72 -7.56 -3.25
N MET A 22 5.05 -7.62 -3.14
CA MET A 22 5.94 -8.03 -4.24
C MET A 22 5.70 -9.48 -4.66
N TYR A 23 5.22 -10.34 -3.75
CA TYR A 23 4.86 -11.72 -4.07
C TYR A 23 3.48 -11.83 -4.72
N GLU A 24 2.47 -11.16 -4.16
CA GLU A 24 1.08 -11.33 -4.59
C GLU A 24 0.72 -10.53 -5.85
N VAL A 25 1.14 -9.26 -5.92
CA VAL A 25 0.71 -8.33 -6.98
C VAL A 25 1.12 -8.78 -8.39
N PRO A 26 2.31 -9.34 -8.64
CA PRO A 26 2.70 -9.78 -9.99
C PRO A 26 1.72 -10.80 -10.61
N SER A 27 1.09 -11.65 -9.79
CA SER A 27 0.13 -12.65 -10.25
C SER A 27 -1.29 -12.10 -10.36
N ARG A 28 -1.58 -10.96 -9.72
CA ARG A 28 -2.90 -10.35 -9.67
C ARG A 28 -3.13 -9.37 -10.83
N LYS A 29 -4.00 -9.76 -11.76
CA LYS A 29 -4.39 -8.90 -12.90
C LYS A 29 -5.38 -7.81 -12.51
N ASP A 30 -6.06 -7.94 -11.38
CA ASP A 30 -7.14 -7.06 -10.94
C ASP A 30 -6.64 -5.81 -10.19
N VAL A 31 -5.38 -5.77 -9.74
CA VAL A 31 -4.81 -4.66 -8.96
C VAL A 31 -4.38 -3.50 -9.86
N ALA A 32 -4.80 -2.27 -9.52
CA ALA A 32 -4.41 -1.02 -10.17
C ALA A 32 -3.47 -0.15 -9.35
N ARG A 33 -3.63 -0.15 -8.01
CA ARG A 33 -2.82 0.68 -7.11
C ARG A 33 -2.63 -0.02 -5.78
N VAL A 34 -1.46 0.14 -5.18
CA VAL A 34 -1.16 -0.24 -3.80
C VAL A 34 -0.98 1.04 -2.99
N VAL A 35 -1.68 1.17 -1.86
CA VAL A 35 -1.59 2.33 -0.98
C VAL A 35 -0.84 1.94 0.29
N ILE A 36 0.31 2.59 0.51
CA ILE A 36 1.16 2.41 1.69
C ILE A 36 0.96 3.61 2.61
N THR A 37 0.43 3.38 3.81
CA THR A 37 0.25 4.42 4.85
C THR A 37 1.36 4.34 5.90
N ALA A 38 1.45 5.34 6.78
CA ALA A 38 2.38 5.29 7.91
C ALA A 38 2.13 4.08 8.84
N GLU A 39 0.87 3.68 8.99
CA GLU A 39 0.46 2.51 9.78
C GLU A 39 0.99 1.20 9.17
N VAL A 40 0.95 1.06 7.84
CA VAL A 40 1.55 -0.09 7.13
C VAL A 40 3.03 -0.23 7.50
N VAL A 41 3.78 0.88 7.57
CA VAL A 41 5.21 0.88 7.89
C VAL A 41 5.46 0.65 9.38
N GLN A 42 4.65 1.24 10.27
CA GLN A 42 4.90 1.21 11.72
C GLN A 42 4.38 -0.06 12.39
N SER A 43 3.24 -0.58 11.91
CA SER A 43 2.53 -1.72 12.51
C SER A 43 2.65 -2.99 11.67
N ASN A 44 3.35 -2.94 10.52
CA ASN A 44 3.55 -4.05 9.60
C ASN A 44 2.24 -4.74 9.17
N VAL A 45 1.20 -3.93 8.93
CA VAL A 45 -0.10 -4.40 8.45
C VAL A 45 -0.13 -4.44 6.92
N ASN A 46 -1.01 -5.28 6.36
CA ASN A 46 -1.13 -5.39 4.91
C ASN A 46 -1.63 -4.09 4.28
N PRO A 47 -1.04 -3.64 3.16
CA PRO A 47 -1.46 -2.42 2.49
C PRO A 47 -2.77 -2.60 1.73
N THR A 48 -3.43 -1.48 1.44
CA THR A 48 -4.69 -1.49 0.68
C THR A 48 -4.41 -1.64 -0.82
N LEU A 49 -5.05 -2.64 -1.44
CA LEU A 49 -5.02 -2.89 -2.88
C LEU A 49 -6.28 -2.33 -3.53
N ILE A 50 -6.12 -1.41 -4.47
CA ILE A 50 -7.22 -0.81 -5.24
C ILE A 50 -7.37 -1.56 -6.56
N PRO A 51 -8.55 -2.13 -6.87
CA PRO A 51 -8.81 -2.81 -8.13
C PRO A 51 -8.87 -1.88 -9.35
N ARG A 52 -8.66 -2.42 -10.56
CA ARG A 52 -8.74 -1.69 -11.85
C ARG A 52 -10.12 -1.08 -12.13
N ASP A 53 -11.18 -1.70 -11.63
CA ASP A 53 -12.57 -1.29 -11.91
C ASP A 53 -13.17 -0.34 -10.86
N ALA A 54 -12.36 0.22 -9.96
CA ALA A 54 -12.84 1.19 -8.96
C ALA A 54 -13.34 2.53 -9.58
N ARG A 55 -13.22 2.69 -10.90
CA ARG A 55 -13.75 3.83 -11.65
C ARG A 55 -15.24 3.63 -11.93
N GLY A 56 -16.05 3.62 -10.87
CA GLY A 56 -17.50 3.41 -11.00
C GLY A 56 -18.38 3.91 -9.86
N ARG A 57 -17.83 4.32 -8.70
CA ARG A 57 -18.61 4.94 -7.63
C ARG A 57 -17.80 6.04 -6.96
N GLY A 58 -17.68 7.17 -7.67
CA GLY A 58 -17.36 8.43 -7.03
C GLY A 58 -18.46 8.74 -6.02
N SER A 59 -18.09 8.76 -4.75
CA SER A 59 -18.79 9.45 -3.67
C SER A 59 -19.10 10.88 -4.10
N GLY A 60 -20.34 11.11 -4.53
CA GLY A 60 -20.85 12.39 -4.99
C GLY A 60 -22.33 12.53 -4.70
N GLU A 61 -22.79 12.13 -3.50
CA GLU A 61 -24.14 12.47 -3.05
C GLU A 61 -24.22 12.50 -1.52
N GLN A 62 -23.95 13.68 -0.95
CA GLN A 62 -24.67 14.25 0.20
C GLN A 62 -24.19 15.67 0.48
N LYS A 63 -24.68 16.60 -0.34
CA LYS A 63 -25.04 17.97 0.06
C LYS A 63 -26.40 18.29 -0.56
N SER A 64 -27.48 17.90 0.10
CA SER A 64 -28.79 18.55 -0.03
C SER A 64 -29.75 18.03 1.04
N ALA A 65 -29.87 18.82 2.11
CA ALA A 65 -31.09 19.11 2.88
C ALA A 65 -30.68 20.10 3.99
#